data_AF-A0A4R2PQ67-F1
#
_entry.id   AF-A0A4R2PQ67-F1
#
_cell.length_a   1.000
_cell.length_b   1.000
_cell.length_c   1.000
_cell.angle_alpha   90.00
_cell.angle_beta   90.00
_cell.angle_gamma   90.00
#
_symmetry.space_group_name_H-M   'P 1'
#
loop_
_entity.id
_entity.type
_entity.pdbx_description
1 polymer ?
#
loop_
_entity_poly.entity_id
_entity_poly.type
_entity_poly.pdbx_seq_one_letter_code
_entity_poly.pdbx_strand_id
1 'polypeptide(L)'
;MTGTDQRTDNVIPGPGRLPTRGDVARSMDETVQALLAGLETVVDCADAARRLTPVEDRDERLDRFCAAIAEMAQPTLAALAERFDTVCREARLDPRRERAIILPRAEMVIAYFKELAILHGAAFDRDLAAPGPLQSEALSRLDLLLHTQVDHLLEGR
;
A
#
# COMPACT_ATOMS: atom_id res chain seq x y z
N MET A 1 19.51 -64.36 15.56
CA MET A 1 18.21 -63.74 15.89
C MET A 1 18.37 -62.24 15.69
N THR A 2 17.61 -61.70 14.73
CA THR A 2 17.16 -60.31 14.51
C THR A 2 17.34 -59.37 15.72
N GLY A 3 17.83 -58.12 15.65
CA GLY A 3 17.79 -57.11 14.59
C GLY A 3 16.69 -56.09 14.88
N THR A 4 17.06 -54.88 15.33
CA THR A 4 16.31 -53.59 15.28
C THR A 4 17.27 -52.50 15.79
N ASP A 5 17.88 -51.62 14.98
CA ASP A 5 17.34 -50.62 14.05
C ASP A 5 16.33 -49.68 14.75
N GLN A 6 16.84 -48.66 15.44
CA GLN A 6 16.10 -47.46 15.82
C GLN A 6 16.48 -46.33 14.87
N ARG A 7 15.85 -46.38 13.70
CA ARG A 7 15.76 -45.30 12.73
C ARG A 7 14.97 -44.16 13.37
N THR A 8 15.61 -43.02 13.57
CA THR A 8 14.98 -41.79 14.03
C THR A 8 13.85 -41.38 13.09
N ASP A 9 12.70 -41.08 13.70
CA ASP A 9 11.49 -40.52 13.09
C ASP A 9 11.79 -39.43 12.07
N ASN A 10 11.67 -39.79 10.79
CA ASN A 10 11.45 -38.81 9.74
C ASN A 10 10.03 -38.29 9.91
N VAL A 11 9.88 -37.10 10.49
CA VAL A 11 8.66 -36.32 10.36
C VAL A 11 8.47 -36.04 8.87
N ILE A 12 7.58 -36.79 8.23
CA ILE A 12 7.10 -36.51 6.88
C ILE A 12 5.96 -35.50 7.06
N PRO A 13 6.13 -34.21 6.70
CA PRO A 13 4.97 -33.33 6.57
C PRO A 13 4.08 -33.95 5.51
N GLY A 14 2.80 -34.21 5.84
CA GLY A 14 1.82 -34.74 4.88
C GLY A 14 1.73 -33.88 3.62
N PRO A 15 1.04 -34.34 2.56
CA PRO A 15 0.98 -33.63 1.28
C PRO A 15 0.07 -32.40 1.40
N GLY A 16 0.51 -31.39 2.14
CA GLY A 16 -0.04 -30.06 2.11
C GLY A 16 0.32 -29.46 0.75
N ARG A 17 -0.70 -29.18 -0.07
CA ARG A 17 -0.50 -28.47 -1.34
C ARG A 17 0.18 -27.14 -1.02
N LEU A 18 1.37 -26.92 -1.60
CA LEU A 18 2.02 -25.62 -1.50
C LEU A 18 1.10 -24.55 -2.11
N PRO A 19 0.92 -23.39 -1.45
CA PRO A 19 0.17 -22.28 -2.02
C PRO A 19 0.69 -21.92 -3.40
N THR A 20 -0.21 -21.74 -4.36
CA THR A 20 0.16 -21.34 -5.71
C THR A 20 0.32 -19.83 -5.81
N ARG A 21 0.95 -19.34 -6.89
CA ARG A 21 0.95 -17.90 -7.23
C ARG A 21 -0.47 -17.29 -7.23
N GLY A 22 -1.49 -18.07 -7.64
CA GLY A 22 -2.88 -17.63 -7.60
C GLY A 22 -3.45 -17.48 -6.20
N ASP A 23 -2.99 -18.28 -5.24
CA ASP A 23 -3.39 -18.18 -3.83
C ASP A 23 -2.71 -16.98 -3.16
N VAL A 24 -1.44 -16.70 -3.51
CA VAL A 24 -0.74 -15.47 -3.09
C VAL A 24 -1.48 -14.24 -3.61
N ALA A 25 -1.84 -14.21 -4.89
CA ALA A 25 -2.59 -13.12 -5.50
C ALA A 25 -3.93 -12.87 -4.78
N ARG A 26 -4.71 -13.92 -4.52
CA ARG A 26 -5.97 -13.82 -3.78
C ARG A 26 -5.78 -13.29 -2.36
N SER A 27 -4.77 -13.78 -1.62
CA SER A 27 -4.50 -13.29 -0.25
C SER A 27 -4.08 -11.82 -0.25
N MET A 28 -3.36 -11.38 -1.28
CA MET A 28 -3.03 -9.96 -1.45
C MET A 28 -4.26 -9.12 -1.77
N ASP A 29 -5.22 -9.62 -2.54
CA ASP A 29 -6.48 -8.90 -2.81
C ASP A 29 -7.30 -8.71 -1.54
N GLU A 30 -7.41 -9.75 -0.71
CA GLU A 30 -8.07 -9.68 0.61
C GLU A 30 -7.35 -8.67 1.53
N THR A 31 -6.02 -8.64 1.48
CA THR A 31 -5.20 -7.69 2.26
C THR A 31 -5.48 -6.25 1.82
N VAL A 32 -5.51 -5.97 0.51
CA VAL A 32 -5.83 -4.63 0.01
C VAL A 32 -7.23 -4.21 0.46
N GLN A 33 -8.23 -5.08 0.32
CA GLN A 33 -9.59 -4.78 0.75
C GLN A 33 -9.66 -4.46 2.26
N ALA A 34 -8.97 -5.24 3.10
CA ALA A 34 -8.94 -5.00 4.54
C ALA A 34 -8.23 -3.67 4.89
N LEU A 35 -7.13 -3.34 4.21
CA LEU A 35 -6.40 -2.09 4.42
C LEU A 35 -7.26 -0.87 4.03
N LEU A 36 -7.91 -0.93 2.86
CA LEU A 36 -8.78 0.16 2.39
C LEU A 36 -10.01 0.34 3.29
N ALA A 37 -10.67 -0.75 3.69
CA ALA A 37 -11.79 -0.69 4.63
C ALA A 37 -11.35 -0.10 5.99
N GLY A 38 -10.16 -0.46 6.48
CA GLY A 38 -9.59 0.13 7.69
C GLY A 38 -9.38 1.65 7.57
N LEU A 39 -8.89 2.12 6.43
CA LEU A 39 -8.72 3.56 6.18
C LEU A 39 -10.05 4.31 6.18
N GLU A 40 -11.09 3.78 5.53
CA GLU A 40 -12.42 4.41 5.51
C GLU A 40 -13.02 4.58 6.92
N THR A 41 -12.62 3.74 7.89
CA THR A 41 -13.08 3.87 9.28
C THR A 41 -12.30 4.88 10.12
N VAL A 42 -11.08 5.25 9.71
CA VAL A 42 -10.13 6.06 10.52
C VAL A 42 -9.92 7.45 9.91
N VAL A 43 -10.12 7.60 8.61
CA VAL A 43 -9.76 8.82 7.88
C VAL A 43 -10.81 9.92 8.09
N ASP A 44 -10.60 10.76 9.11
CA ASP A 44 -11.16 12.11 9.17
C ASP A 44 -10.23 13.09 8.42
N CYS A 45 -10.22 12.97 7.09
CA CYS A 45 -9.48 13.90 6.21
C CYS A 45 -9.88 15.38 6.44
N ALA A 46 -11.09 15.64 6.94
CA ALA A 46 -11.53 16.99 7.24
C ALA A 46 -10.78 17.59 8.44
N ASP A 47 -10.40 16.80 9.44
CA ASP A 47 -9.59 17.28 10.55
C ASP A 47 -8.15 17.59 10.14
N ALA A 48 -7.53 16.75 9.29
CA ALA A 48 -6.21 17.02 8.70
C ALA A 48 -6.21 18.34 7.91
N ALA A 49 -7.25 18.58 7.09
CA ALA A 49 -7.41 19.83 6.35
C ALA A 49 -7.61 21.05 7.27
N ARG A 50 -8.28 20.91 8.42
CA ARG A 50 -8.48 21.98 9.41
C ARG A 50 -7.20 22.36 10.16
N ARG A 51 -6.32 21.38 10.45
CA ARG A 51 -5.05 21.63 11.16
C ARG A 51 -4.02 22.41 10.33
N LEU A 52 -4.23 22.53 9.02
CA LEU A 52 -3.40 23.33 8.10
C LEU A 52 -3.73 24.85 8.12
N THR A 53 -4.66 25.29 8.97
CA THR A 53 -5.12 26.68 9.07
C THR A 53 -4.20 27.47 10.01
N PRO A 54 -3.08 28.01 9.50
CA PRO A 54 -3.00 29.46 9.31
C PRO A 54 -2.18 29.89 8.08
N VAL A 55 -2.00 28.99 7.10
CA VAL A 55 -1.22 29.33 5.90
C VAL A 55 -2.08 30.18 4.96
N GLU A 56 -1.62 31.37 4.61
CA GLU A 56 -2.32 32.29 3.70
C GLU A 56 -2.16 31.87 2.23
N ASP A 57 -1.06 31.17 1.90
CA ASP A 57 -0.75 30.69 0.56
C ASP A 57 -1.50 29.36 0.24
N ARG A 58 -2.30 29.40 -0.82
CA ARG A 58 -3.09 28.26 -1.29
C ARG A 58 -2.23 27.09 -1.78
N ASP A 59 -1.12 27.39 -2.46
CA ASP A 59 -0.25 26.38 -3.07
C ASP A 59 0.50 25.63 -1.98
N GLU A 60 0.98 26.37 -0.97
CA GLU A 60 1.63 25.78 0.19
C GLU A 60 0.67 24.91 1.02
N ARG A 61 -0.62 25.25 1.08
CA ARG A 61 -1.64 24.40 1.73
C ARG A 61 -1.89 23.12 0.98
N LEU A 62 -2.01 23.17 -0.34
CA LEU A 62 -2.21 21.98 -1.16
C LEU A 62 -0.98 21.06 -1.10
N ASP A 63 0.22 21.63 -1.13
CA ASP A 63 1.46 20.86 -1.00
C ASP A 63 1.59 20.19 0.36
N ARG A 64 1.30 20.91 1.45
CA ARG A 64 1.27 20.32 2.80
C ARG A 64 0.19 19.25 2.95
N PHE A 65 -0.96 19.44 2.30
CA PHE A 65 -2.01 18.43 2.28
C PHE A 65 -1.57 17.17 1.53
N CYS A 66 -0.99 17.31 0.34
CA CYS A 66 -0.42 16.19 -0.41
C CYS A 66 0.70 15.50 0.36
N ALA A 67 1.56 16.23 1.06
CA ALA A 67 2.59 15.65 1.94
C ALA A 67 1.96 14.84 3.08
N ALA A 68 0.93 15.36 3.74
CA ALA A 68 0.20 14.62 4.78
C ALA A 68 -0.45 13.35 4.23
N ILE A 69 -1.02 13.38 3.02
CA ILE A 69 -1.54 12.18 2.35
C ILE A 69 -0.41 11.15 2.10
N ALA A 70 0.76 11.60 1.65
CA ALA A 70 1.90 10.71 1.44
C ALA A 70 2.43 10.09 2.75
N GLU A 71 2.43 10.85 3.85
CA GLU A 71 2.76 10.36 5.19
C GLU A 71 1.73 9.34 5.69
N MET A 72 0.44 9.58 5.43
CA MET A 72 -0.64 8.64 5.75
C MET A 72 -0.58 7.35 4.92
N ALA A 73 -0.14 7.44 3.66
CA ALA A 73 -0.02 6.30 2.77
C ALA A 73 1.14 5.36 3.11
N GLN A 74 2.25 5.92 3.62
CA GLN A 74 3.46 5.16 3.95
C GLN A 74 3.21 3.92 4.83
N PRO A 75 2.51 3.99 5.99
CA PRO A 75 2.26 2.81 6.82
C PRO A 75 1.40 1.77 6.11
N THR A 76 0.44 2.18 5.29
CA THR A 76 -0.41 1.27 4.51
C THR A 76 0.40 0.52 3.45
N LEU A 77 1.24 1.24 2.70
CA LEU A 77 2.11 0.65 1.68
C LEU A 77 3.17 -0.28 2.32
N ALA A 78 3.71 0.09 3.48
CA ALA A 78 4.63 -0.75 4.24
C ALA A 78 3.96 -2.04 4.72
N ALA A 79 2.75 -1.97 5.26
CA ALA A 79 1.98 -3.14 5.69
C ALA A 79 1.66 -4.07 4.51
N LEU A 80 1.32 -3.50 3.34
CA LEU A 80 1.10 -4.27 2.12
C LEU A 80 2.38 -5.03 1.69
N ALA A 81 3.53 -4.35 1.68
CA ALA A 81 4.82 -4.95 1.32
C ALA A 81 5.25 -6.05 2.31
N GLU A 82 5.07 -5.83 3.62
CA GLU A 82 5.36 -6.82 4.65
C GLU A 82 4.46 -8.06 4.52
N ARG A 83 3.17 -7.85 4.24
CA ARG A 83 2.24 -8.96 4.02
C ARG A 83 2.61 -9.75 2.78
N PHE A 84 2.97 -9.08 1.68
CA PHE A 84 3.42 -9.75 0.46
C PHE A 84 4.65 -10.63 0.70
N ASP A 85 5.69 -10.11 1.36
CA ASP A 85 6.88 -10.88 1.71
C ASP A 85 6.53 -12.09 2.58
N THR A 86 5.67 -11.90 3.58
CA THR A 86 5.16 -12.99 4.44
C THR A 86 4.49 -14.09 3.61
N VAL A 87 3.52 -13.73 2.76
CA VAL A 87 2.75 -14.68 1.96
C VAL A 87 3.64 -15.38 0.91
N CYS A 88 4.59 -14.66 0.31
CA CYS A 88 5.58 -15.27 -0.59
C CYS A 88 6.45 -16.29 0.14
N ARG A 89 6.94 -15.98 1.34
CA ARG A 89 7.74 -16.92 2.15
C ARG A 89 6.95 -18.15 2.57
N GLU A 90 5.70 -17.97 3.00
CA GLU A 90 4.77 -19.07 3.31
C GLU A 90 4.55 -19.97 2.07
N ALA A 91 4.47 -19.37 0.88
CA ALA A 91 4.36 -20.06 -0.40
C ALA A 91 5.70 -20.59 -0.97
N ARG A 92 6.83 -20.35 -0.29
CA ARG A 92 8.19 -20.64 -0.78
C ARG A 92 8.53 -20.01 -2.14
N LEU A 93 8.00 -18.82 -2.40
CA LEU A 93 8.29 -18.00 -3.57
C LEU A 93 9.30 -16.91 -3.21
N ASP A 94 10.11 -16.49 -4.18
CA ASP A 94 11.01 -15.35 -4.05
C ASP A 94 10.23 -14.05 -4.32
N PRO A 95 10.00 -13.19 -3.30
CA PRO A 95 9.22 -11.96 -3.45
C PRO A 95 9.73 -11.07 -4.59
N ARG A 96 11.05 -11.05 -4.85
CA ARG A 96 11.67 -10.23 -5.89
C ARG A 96 11.27 -10.68 -7.30
N ARG A 97 11.00 -11.98 -7.48
CA ARG A 97 10.52 -12.55 -8.75
C ARG A 97 9.00 -12.46 -8.90
N GLU A 98 8.31 -12.16 -7.82
CA GLU A 98 6.85 -12.09 -7.74
C GLU A 98 6.33 -10.64 -7.74
N ARG A 99 7.15 -9.64 -8.06
CA ARG A 99 6.75 -8.22 -8.10
C ARG A 99 5.47 -7.97 -8.92
N ALA A 100 5.24 -8.75 -9.99
CA ALA A 100 4.03 -8.68 -10.80
C ALA A 100 2.73 -8.97 -10.01
N ILE A 101 2.82 -9.64 -8.86
CA ILE A 101 1.69 -9.86 -7.96
C ILE A 101 1.42 -8.60 -7.13
N ILE A 102 2.43 -8.00 -6.49
CA ILE A 102 2.20 -6.86 -5.59
C ILE A 102 1.97 -5.53 -6.33
N LEU A 103 2.61 -5.29 -7.48
CA LEU A 103 2.53 -4.00 -8.16
C LEU A 103 1.09 -3.55 -8.46
N PRO A 104 0.21 -4.38 -9.08
CA PRO A 104 -1.18 -3.98 -9.30
C PRO A 104 -1.96 -3.68 -8.01
N ARG A 105 -1.63 -4.35 -6.89
CA ARG A 105 -2.25 -4.08 -5.58
C ARG A 105 -1.77 -2.76 -4.98
N ALA A 106 -0.47 -2.48 -5.13
CA ALA A 106 0.10 -1.21 -4.72
C ALA A 106 -0.56 -0.06 -5.52
N GLU A 107 -0.74 -0.22 -6.83
CA GLU A 107 -1.48 0.74 -7.67
C GLU A 107 -2.90 1.03 -7.15
N MET A 108 -3.63 0.02 -6.68
CA MET A 108 -4.97 0.23 -6.10
C MET A 108 -4.90 1.09 -4.83
N VAL A 109 -3.91 0.86 -3.98
CA VAL A 109 -3.71 1.67 -2.76
C VAL A 109 -3.28 3.10 -3.12
N ILE A 110 -2.38 3.26 -4.09
CA ILE A 110 -1.96 4.58 -4.60
C ILE A 110 -3.17 5.33 -5.18
N ALA A 111 -3.98 4.67 -6.01
CA ALA A 111 -5.18 5.24 -6.59
C ALA A 111 -6.15 5.74 -5.51
N TYR A 112 -6.36 4.98 -4.44
CA TYR A 112 -7.19 5.41 -3.32
C TYR A 112 -6.67 6.70 -2.67
N PHE A 113 -5.38 6.79 -2.36
CA PHE A 113 -4.82 8.02 -1.78
C PHE A 113 -4.85 9.20 -2.74
N LYS A 114 -4.71 8.97 -4.05
CA LYS A 114 -4.89 10.02 -5.07
C LYS A 114 -6.33 10.49 -5.14
N GLU A 115 -7.30 9.59 -5.06
CA GLU A 115 -8.73 9.95 -5.01
C GLU A 115 -9.05 10.76 -3.75
N LEU A 116 -8.51 10.38 -2.58
CA LEU A 116 -8.62 11.20 -1.37
C LEU A 116 -8.01 12.59 -1.57
N ALA A 117 -6.83 12.66 -2.19
CA ALA A 117 -6.16 13.91 -2.49
C ALA A 117 -6.97 14.80 -3.45
N ILE A 118 -7.62 14.21 -4.46
CA ILE A 118 -8.49 14.94 -5.40
C ILE A 118 -9.76 15.42 -4.69
N LEU A 119 -10.45 14.52 -3.97
CA LEU A 119 -11.72 14.79 -3.32
C LEU A 119 -11.61 15.92 -2.29
N HIS A 120 -10.58 15.87 -1.45
CA HIS A 120 -10.36 16.87 -0.42
C HIS A 120 -9.49 18.03 -0.89
N GLY A 121 -8.64 17.81 -1.91
CA GLY A 121 -7.86 18.84 -2.58
C GLY A 121 -8.74 19.90 -3.25
N ALA A 122 -9.90 19.49 -3.80
CA ALA A 122 -10.90 20.39 -4.34
C ALA A 122 -11.45 21.40 -3.32
N ALA A 123 -11.36 21.12 -2.01
CA ALA A 123 -11.75 22.07 -0.98
C ALA A 123 -10.83 23.31 -0.92
N PHE A 124 -9.59 23.20 -1.41
CA PHE A 124 -8.67 24.33 -1.57
C PHE A 124 -8.92 25.11 -2.88
N ASP A 125 -9.80 24.60 -3.74
CA ASP A 125 -10.05 25.07 -5.10
C ASP A 125 -11.46 25.69 -5.27
N ARG A 126 -12.15 26.03 -4.16
CA ARG A 126 -13.57 26.45 -4.10
C ARG A 126 -14.01 27.58 -5.06
N ASP A 127 -13.08 28.27 -5.72
CA ASP A 127 -13.35 29.31 -6.71
C ASP A 127 -13.26 28.84 -8.18
N LEU A 128 -12.91 27.58 -8.48
CA LEU A 128 -12.75 27.08 -9.85
C LEU A 128 -13.58 25.82 -10.14
N ALA A 129 -14.24 25.81 -11.30
CA ALA A 129 -15.08 24.71 -11.80
C ALA A 129 -14.29 23.49 -12.31
N ALA A 130 -12.95 23.53 -12.27
CA ALA A 130 -12.04 22.47 -12.70
C ALA A 130 -10.72 22.54 -11.91
N PRO A 131 -9.97 21.43 -11.76
CA PRO A 131 -8.62 21.44 -11.22
C PRO A 131 -7.76 22.48 -11.93
N GLY A 132 -7.22 23.45 -11.18
CA GLY A 132 -6.22 24.36 -11.74
C GLY A 132 -4.96 23.61 -12.17
N PRO A 133 -4.14 24.16 -13.08
CA PRO A 133 -2.86 23.56 -13.50
C PRO A 133 -1.93 23.25 -12.32
N LEU A 134 -2.03 24.02 -11.23
CA LEU A 134 -1.26 23.83 -9.99
C LEU A 134 -1.73 22.62 -9.18
N GLN A 135 -3.04 22.34 -9.18
CA GLN A 135 -3.57 21.12 -8.59
C GLN A 135 -3.07 19.89 -9.34
N SER A 136 -2.91 20.00 -10.67
CA SER A 136 -2.30 18.95 -11.47
C SER A 136 -0.84 18.69 -11.07
N GLU A 137 -0.04 19.72 -10.81
CA GLU A 137 1.37 19.55 -10.42
C GLU A 137 1.52 18.93 -9.03
N ALA A 138 0.77 19.41 -8.03
CA ALA A 138 0.79 18.83 -6.69
C ALA A 138 0.38 17.35 -6.69
N LEU A 139 -0.65 17.00 -7.46
CA LEU A 139 -1.09 15.61 -7.62
C LEU A 139 -0.05 14.76 -8.37
N SER A 140 0.64 15.30 -9.38
CA SER A 140 1.75 14.62 -10.05
C SER A 140 2.93 14.37 -9.10
N ARG A 141 3.25 15.32 -8.21
CA ARG A 141 4.29 15.13 -7.20
C ARG A 141 3.89 14.05 -6.18
N LEU A 142 2.64 14.06 -5.73
CA LEU A 142 2.10 13.01 -4.86
C LEU A 142 2.22 11.63 -5.53
N ASP A 143 1.80 11.51 -6.78
CA ASP A 143 1.89 10.27 -7.55
C ASP A 143 3.32 9.73 -7.59
N LEU A 144 4.29 10.58 -7.94
CA LEU A 144 5.70 10.22 -7.97
C LEU A 144 6.22 9.76 -6.59
N LEU A 145 5.84 10.47 -5.52
CA LEU A 145 6.26 10.13 -4.15
C LEU A 145 5.74 8.75 -3.75
N LEU A 146 4.46 8.46 -4.00
CA LEU A 146 3.85 7.19 -3.64
C LEU A 146 4.47 6.01 -4.40
N HIS A 147 4.73 6.16 -5.70
CA HIS A 147 5.43 5.13 -6.48
C HIS A 147 6.87 4.92 -5.98
N THR A 148 7.59 6.01 -5.70
CA THR A 148 8.95 5.94 -5.14
C THR A 148 8.97 5.23 -3.79
N GLN A 149 7.97 5.45 -2.93
CA GLN A 149 7.82 4.73 -1.67
C GLN A 149 7.63 3.22 -1.91
N VAL A 150 6.78 2.82 -2.86
CA VAL A 150 6.57 1.41 -3.22
C VAL A 150 7.87 0.78 -3.70
N ASP A 151 8.59 1.42 -4.61
CA ASP A 151 9.86 0.91 -5.11
C ASP A 151 10.87 0.73 -3.98
N HIS A 152 11.04 1.73 -3.10
CA HIS A 152 11.92 1.59 -1.94
C HIS A 152 11.54 0.45 -1.00
N LEU A 153 10.24 0.23 -0.76
CA LEU A 153 9.75 -0.86 0.09
C LEU A 153 10.01 -2.24 -0.54
N LEU A 154 9.98 -2.34 -1.87
CA LEU A 154 10.21 -3.57 -2.61
C LEU A 154 11.69 -3.85 -2.89
N GLU A 155 12.54 -2.82 -2.94
CA GLU A 155 13.98 -2.93 -3.20
C GLU A 155 14.84 -3.04 -1.93
N GLY A 156 14.42 -2.40 -0.84
CA GLY A 156 15.16 -2.33 0.42
C GLY A 156 15.13 -3.61 1.27
N ARG A 157 14.68 -4.76 0.73
CA ARG A 157 14.49 -6.02 1.46
C ARG A 157 15.12 -7.23 0.75
#